data_AF-A0A9D1E526-F1
#
_entry.id   AF-A0A9D1E526-F1
#
_cell.length_a   1.000
_cell.length_b   1.000
_cell.length_c   1.000
_cell.angle_alpha   90.00
_cell.angle_beta   90.00
_cell.angle_gamma   90.00
#
_symmetry.space_group_name_H-M   'P 1'
#
loop_
_entity.id
_entity.type
_entity.pdbx_description
1 polymer ?
#
loop_
_entity_poly.entity_id
_entity_poly.type
_entity_poly.pdbx_seq_one_letter_code
_entity_poly.pdbx_strand_id
1 'polypeptide(L)'
;MLLADWIMLGIIAVVIILGLVAGFSGGLKFFTSGIFGIVISVIVTYFLLGVVNSWQFVQDLLTKLNDSMNLSEAFEYAIDQIIIAVILFVIVQIVRIIIVKIIAGIFEIDNAFFKVINRILGIAVIAAVAVILGLLAFQIIYWVGGESAQSVLDSLKGSVFRLDWIYENNPLRSFPDIFAQ
;
A
#
# COMPACT_ATOMS: atom_id res chain seq x y z
N MET A 1 11.43 22.53 -22.55
CA MET A 1 10.86 21.74 -21.45
C MET A 1 9.39 22.09 -21.33
N LEU A 2 8.54 21.08 -21.30
CA LEU A 2 7.09 21.27 -21.19
C LEU A 2 6.72 21.71 -19.77
N LEU A 3 5.51 22.26 -19.60
CA LEU A 3 4.96 22.58 -18.28
C LEU A 3 4.91 21.33 -17.37
N ALA A 4 4.62 20.17 -17.96
CA ALA A 4 4.66 18.88 -17.25
C ALA A 4 6.06 18.55 -16.67
N ASP A 5 7.15 18.90 -17.36
CA ASP A 5 8.51 18.67 -16.86
C ASP A 5 8.84 19.58 -15.67
N TRP A 6 8.34 20.82 -15.67
CA TRP A 6 8.50 21.75 -14.54
C TRP A 6 7.70 21.29 -13.33
N ILE A 7 6.48 20.80 -13.53
CA ILE A 7 5.68 20.19 -12.47
C ILE A 7 6.42 18.98 -11.88
N MET A 8 6.97 18.11 -12.74
CA MET A 8 7.71 16.93 -12.29
C MET A 8 8.95 17.31 -11.47
N LEU A 9 9.72 18.31 -11.90
CA LEU A 9 10.84 18.84 -11.12
C LEU A 9 10.40 19.38 -9.75
N GLY A 10 9.27 20.09 -9.70
CA GLY A 10 8.67 20.54 -8.46
C GLY A 10 8.31 19.38 -7.53
N ILE A 11 7.68 18.33 -8.06
CA ILE A 11 7.34 17.12 -7.30
C ILE A 11 8.61 16.43 -6.78
N ILE A 12 9.64 16.28 -7.62
CA ILE A 12 10.93 15.67 -7.20
C ILE A 12 11.55 16.47 -6.06
N ALA A 13 11.59 17.80 -6.17
CA ALA A 13 12.14 18.65 -5.11
C ALA A 13 11.37 18.48 -3.80
N VAL A 14 10.03 18.48 -3.85
CA VAL A 14 9.17 18.26 -2.68
C VAL A 14 9.40 16.87 -2.08
N VAL A 15 9.46 15.83 -2.90
CA VAL A 15 9.73 14.44 -2.46
C VAL A 15 11.07 14.34 -1.75
N ILE A 16 12.12 14.96 -2.29
CA ILE A 16 13.45 14.95 -1.67
C ILE A 16 13.40 15.66 -0.32
N ILE A 17 12.82 16.87 -0.25
CA ILE A 17 12.72 17.64 1.00
C ILE A 17 11.90 16.87 2.04
N LEU A 18 10.74 16.35 1.67
CA LEU A 18 9.90 15.56 2.57
C LEU A 18 10.61 14.30 3.04
N GLY A 19 11.30 13.58 2.15
CA GLY A 19 12.06 12.38 2.50
C GLY A 19 13.22 12.67 3.45
N LEU A 20 13.94 13.78 3.24
CA LEU A 20 15.02 14.24 4.12
C LEU A 20 14.53 14.66 5.50
N VAL A 21 13.39 15.34 5.57
CA VAL A 21 12.82 15.87 6.81
C VAL A 21 12.11 14.77 7.61
N ALA A 22 11.25 13.98 6.95
CA ALA A 22 10.51 12.90 7.60
C ALA A 22 11.42 11.72 7.95
N GLY A 23 12.42 11.42 7.11
CA GLY A 23 13.21 10.20 7.20
C GLY A 23 12.39 8.93 6.97
N PHE A 24 13.07 7.79 6.95
CA PHE A 24 12.48 6.47 6.79
C PHE A 24 11.64 6.06 8.00
N SER A 25 12.12 6.31 9.21
CA SER A 25 11.35 6.00 10.43
C SER A 25 10.03 6.79 10.49
N GLY A 26 10.06 8.07 10.12
CA GLY A 26 8.86 8.91 10.01
C GLY A 26 7.93 8.45 8.90
N GLY A 27 8.46 8.14 7.72
CA GLY A 27 7.69 7.57 6.61
C GLY A 27 7.02 6.25 6.99
N LEU A 28 7.76 5.32 7.60
CA LEU A 28 7.23 4.03 8.05
C LEU A 28 6.11 4.21 9.08
N LYS A 29 6.31 5.09 10.07
CA LYS A 29 5.27 5.44 11.05
C LYS A 29 4.03 6.03 10.36
N PHE A 30 4.21 6.91 9.38
CA PHE A 30 3.09 7.48 8.62
C PHE A 30 2.29 6.42 7.88
N PHE A 31 2.92 5.58 7.05
CA PHE A 31 2.23 4.55 6.26
C PHE A 31 1.58 3.46 7.11
N THR A 32 2.12 3.21 8.29
CA THR A 32 1.58 2.20 9.21
C THR A 32 0.62 2.77 10.25
N SER A 33 0.41 4.09 10.25
CA SER A 33 -0.56 4.78 11.09
C SER A 33 -1.86 5.09 10.33
N GLY A 34 -2.92 5.36 11.08
CA GLY A 34 -4.21 5.79 10.53
C GLY A 34 -4.85 4.79 9.56
N ILE A 35 -5.48 5.32 8.51
CA ILE A 35 -6.26 4.56 7.54
C ILE A 35 -5.35 3.66 6.69
N PHE A 36 -4.17 4.13 6.28
CA PHE A 36 -3.24 3.33 5.47
C PHE A 36 -2.77 2.08 6.21
N GLY A 37 -2.45 2.20 7.50
CA GLY A 37 -2.09 1.05 8.33
C GLY A 37 -3.20 0.00 8.40
N ILE A 38 -4.46 0.44 8.48
CA ILE A 38 -5.63 -0.43 8.46
C ILE A 38 -5.75 -1.13 7.10
N VAL A 39 -5.70 -0.38 6.00
CA VAL A 39 -5.83 -0.93 4.64
C VAL A 39 -4.75 -1.98 4.37
N ILE A 40 -3.48 -1.68 4.66
CA ILE A 40 -2.36 -2.62 4.50
C ILE A 40 -2.61 -3.88 5.34
N SER A 41 -3.06 -3.73 6.58
CA SER A 41 -3.37 -4.87 7.43
C SER A 41 -4.54 -5.70 6.90
N VAL A 42 -5.59 -5.10 6.33
CA VAL A 42 -6.67 -5.86 5.69
C VAL A 42 -6.12 -6.70 4.53
N ILE A 43 -5.30 -6.10 3.66
CA ILE A 43 -4.68 -6.80 2.53
C ILE A 43 -3.81 -7.96 3.02
N VAL A 44 -2.93 -7.72 4.00
CA VAL A 44 -2.06 -8.76 4.58
C VAL A 44 -2.88 -9.86 5.25
N THR A 45 -3.92 -9.52 6.01
CA THR A 45 -4.83 -10.48 6.62
C THR A 45 -5.52 -11.33 5.58
N TYR A 46 -5.98 -10.76 4.46
CA TYR A 46 -6.59 -11.51 3.38
C TYR A 46 -5.64 -12.58 2.81
N PHE A 47 -4.37 -12.21 2.56
CA PHE A 47 -3.37 -13.18 2.09
C PHE A 47 -3.04 -14.26 3.14
N LEU A 48 -2.96 -13.88 4.41
CA LEU A 48 -2.67 -14.83 5.49
C LEU A 48 -3.86 -15.74 5.82
N LEU A 49 -5.09 -15.29 5.55
CA LEU A 49 -6.31 -16.06 5.86
C LEU A 49 -6.28 -17.42 5.17
N GLY A 50 -5.91 -17.48 3.89
CA GLY A 50 -5.80 -18.73 3.15
C GLY A 50 -4.75 -19.67 3.73
N VAL A 51 -3.62 -19.13 4.19
CA VAL A 51 -2.56 -19.91 4.84
C VAL A 51 -3.03 -20.45 6.20
N VAL A 52 -3.63 -19.59 7.03
CA VAL A 52 -4.07 -19.97 8.39
C VAL A 52 -5.23 -20.95 8.35
N ASN A 53 -6.16 -20.83 7.39
CA ASN A 53 -7.21 -21.81 7.18
C ASN A 53 -6.67 -23.20 6.84
N SER A 54 -5.49 -23.30 6.22
CA SER A 54 -4.91 -24.61 5.88
C SER A 54 -4.34 -25.36 7.10
N TRP A 55 -4.26 -24.72 8.27
CA TRP A 55 -3.69 -25.32 9.47
C TRP A 55 -4.70 -26.19 10.20
N GLN A 56 -4.35 -27.46 10.41
CA GLN A 56 -5.23 -28.44 11.06
C GLN A 56 -5.61 -28.03 12.49
N PHE A 57 -4.68 -27.45 13.26
CA PHE A 57 -4.96 -26.92 14.59
C PHE A 57 -6.07 -25.85 14.60
N VAL A 58 -6.13 -25.00 13.57
CA VAL A 58 -7.15 -23.94 13.47
C VAL A 58 -8.51 -24.54 13.20
N GLN A 59 -8.57 -25.52 12.29
CA GLN A 59 -9.80 -26.25 11.97
C GLN A 59 -10.34 -27.02 13.20
N ASP A 60 -9.46 -27.64 13.99
CA ASP A 60 -9.82 -28.34 15.21
C ASP A 60 -10.41 -27.40 16.28
N LEU A 61 -9.91 -26.16 16.36
CA LEU A 61 -10.45 -25.14 17.27
C LEU A 61 -11.81 -24.62 16.82
N LEU A 62 -12.00 -24.38 15.52
CA LEU A 62 -13.29 -23.97 14.97
C LEU A 62 -14.35 -25.04 15.18
N THR A 63 -14.01 -26.30 14.94
CA THR A 63 -14.94 -27.42 15.15
C THR A 63 -15.44 -27.46 16.60
N LYS A 64 -14.53 -27.36 17.58
CA LYS A 64 -14.90 -27.32 19.01
C LYS A 64 -15.77 -26.12 19.37
N LEU A 65 -15.58 -25.00 18.68
CA LEU A 65 -16.33 -23.78 18.90
C LEU A 65 -17.76 -23.92 18.32
N ASN A 66 -17.90 -24.50 17.12
CA ASN A 66 -19.19 -24.75 16.49
C ASN A 66 -20.01 -25.78 17.27
N ASP A 67 -19.38 -26.85 17.73
CA ASP A 67 -19.99 -27.86 18.61
C ASP A 67 -20.61 -27.23 19.88
N SER A 68 -20.07 -26.11 20.34
CA SER A 68 -20.58 -25.37 21.51
C SER A 68 -21.75 -24.42 21.19
N MET A 69 -21.89 -24.01 19.93
CA MET A 69 -22.88 -23.01 19.50
C MET A 69 -24.10 -23.61 18.78
N ASN A 70 -24.04 -24.87 18.33
CA ASN A 70 -25.18 -25.61 17.77
C ASN A 70 -25.87 -24.84 16.61
N LEU A 71 -25.06 -24.30 15.70
CA LEU A 71 -25.50 -23.47 14.58
C LEU A 71 -25.90 -24.34 13.39
N SER A 72 -26.61 -23.77 12.41
CA SER A 72 -26.83 -24.45 11.12
C SER A 72 -25.55 -24.43 10.29
N GLU A 73 -25.27 -25.47 9.49
CA GLU A 73 -24.06 -25.63 8.65
C GLU A 73 -23.67 -24.37 7.85
N ALA A 74 -24.65 -23.67 7.26
CA ALA A 74 -24.40 -22.44 6.49
C ALA A 74 -23.93 -21.26 7.37
N PHE A 75 -24.42 -21.19 8.62
CA PHE A 75 -23.99 -20.19 9.59
C PHE A 75 -22.65 -20.54 10.22
N GLU A 76 -22.36 -21.82 10.45
CA GLU A 76 -21.07 -22.29 10.95
C GLU A 76 -19.93 -21.84 10.04
N TYR A 77 -20.05 -22.12 8.73
CA TYR A 77 -19.03 -21.71 7.75
C TYR A 77 -18.82 -20.20 7.73
N ALA A 78 -19.90 -19.41 7.75
CA ALA A 78 -19.79 -17.95 7.73
C ALA A 78 -19.15 -17.40 9.02
N ILE A 79 -19.55 -17.93 10.17
CA ILE A 79 -19.02 -17.53 11.48
C ILE A 79 -17.54 -17.90 11.60
N ASP A 80 -17.13 -19.08 11.16
CA ASP A 80 -15.73 -19.52 11.15
C ASP A 80 -14.83 -18.56 10.37
N GLN A 81 -15.23 -18.20 9.14
CA GLN A 81 -14.46 -17.27 8.32
C GLN A 81 -14.37 -15.88 8.97
N ILE A 82 -15.46 -15.40 9.57
CA ILE A 82 -15.49 -14.11 10.27
C ILE A 82 -14.58 -14.16 11.51
N ILE A 83 -14.67 -15.21 12.32
CA ILE A 83 -13.88 -15.36 13.55
C ILE A 83 -12.40 -15.40 13.24
N ILE A 84 -11.97 -16.25 12.29
CA ILE A 84 -10.56 -16.31 11.89
C ILE A 84 -10.12 -14.96 11.33
N ALA A 85 -10.90 -14.35 10.43
CA ALA A 85 -10.53 -13.06 9.83
C ALA A 85 -10.34 -11.98 10.90
N VAL A 86 -11.24 -11.88 11.88
CA VAL A 86 -11.14 -10.90 12.97
C VAL A 86 -9.95 -11.18 13.87
N ILE A 87 -9.77 -12.42 14.33
CA ILE A 87 -8.63 -12.78 15.20
C ILE A 87 -7.31 -12.55 14.47
N LEU A 88 -7.20 -13.00 13.22
CA LEU A 88 -6.01 -12.84 12.39
C LEU A 88 -5.72 -11.36 12.12
N PHE A 89 -6.76 -10.55 11.87
CA PHE A 89 -6.61 -9.11 11.73
C PHE A 89 -6.02 -8.47 12.98
N VAL A 90 -6.53 -8.81 14.17
CA VAL A 90 -5.98 -8.32 15.45
C VAL A 90 -4.52 -8.74 15.62
N ILE A 91 -4.17 -10.00 15.32
CA ILE A 91 -2.78 -10.49 15.39
C ILE A 91 -1.88 -9.71 14.43
N VAL A 92 -2.30 -9.55 13.17
CA VAL A 92 -1.55 -8.80 12.15
C VAL A 92 -1.35 -7.35 12.57
N GLN A 93 -2.36 -6.72 13.16
CA GLN A 93 -2.28 -5.35 13.69
C GLN A 93 -1.22 -5.25 14.80
N ILE A 94 -1.22 -6.18 15.76
CA ILE A 94 -0.24 -6.23 16.85
C ILE A 94 1.17 -6.43 16.30
N VAL A 95 1.35 -7.45 15.45
CA VAL A 95 2.64 -7.78 14.84
C VAL A 95 3.18 -6.60 14.03
N ARG A 96 2.34 -5.94 13.23
CA ARG A 96 2.73 -4.74 12.47
C ARG A 96 3.24 -3.64 13.40
N ILE A 97 2.49 -3.32 14.47
CA ILE A 97 2.90 -2.27 15.43
C ILE A 97 4.27 -2.60 16.04
N ILE A 98 4.51 -3.87 16.39
CA ILE A 98 5.79 -4.32 16.94
C ILE A 98 6.91 -4.15 15.90
N ILE A 99 6.72 -4.66 14.68
CA ILE A 99 7.71 -4.56 13.60
C ILE A 99 8.08 -3.10 13.33
N VAL A 100 7.08 -2.22 13.20
CA VAL A 100 7.30 -0.79 12.95
C VAL A 100 8.07 -0.15 14.10
N LYS A 101 7.72 -0.45 15.36
CA LYS A 101 8.44 0.08 16.52
C LYS A 101 9.91 -0.36 16.54
N ILE A 102 10.19 -1.62 16.22
CA ILE A 102 11.56 -2.15 16.18
C ILE A 102 12.35 -1.49 15.05
N ILE A 103 11.82 -1.50 13.82
CA ILE A 103 12.50 -0.92 12.65
C ILE A 103 12.72 0.57 12.86
N ALA A 104 11.70 1.32 13.23
CA ALA A 104 11.83 2.75 13.49
C ALA A 104 12.83 3.04 14.62
N GLY A 105 12.83 2.22 15.68
CA GLY A 105 13.79 2.33 16.78
C GLY A 105 15.24 2.17 16.32
N ILE A 106 15.53 1.23 15.41
CA ILE A 106 16.88 1.04 14.85
C ILE A 106 17.32 2.29 14.05
N PHE A 107 16.42 2.86 13.25
CA PHE A 107 16.74 4.03 12.43
C PHE A 107 16.73 5.37 13.20
N GLU A 108 16.24 5.36 14.44
CA GLU A 108 16.24 6.51 15.35
C GLU A 108 17.45 6.56 16.29
N ILE A 109 18.34 5.56 16.22
CA ILE A 109 19.60 5.55 16.98
C ILE A 109 20.42 6.80 16.63
N ASP A 110 20.91 7.49 17.66
CA ASP A 110 21.70 8.73 17.53
C ASP A 110 23.14 8.44 17.07
N ASN A 111 23.27 7.92 15.85
CA ASN A 111 24.53 7.67 15.17
C ASN A 111 24.49 8.34 13.80
N ALA A 112 25.55 9.07 13.46
CA ALA A 112 25.66 9.80 12.19
C ALA A 112 25.41 8.90 10.96
N PHE A 113 25.91 7.66 10.98
CA PHE A 113 25.71 6.69 9.91
C PHE A 113 24.23 6.32 9.74
N PHE A 114 23.54 5.98 10.83
CA PHE A 114 22.12 5.64 10.81
C PHE A 114 21.23 6.83 10.44
N LYS A 115 21.61 8.07 10.82
CA LYS A 115 20.90 9.28 10.39
C LYS A 115 20.96 9.48 8.86
N VAL A 116 22.12 9.23 8.25
CA VAL A 116 22.26 9.34 6.79
C VAL A 116 21.41 8.27 6.10
N ILE A 117 21.48 7.02 6.55
CA ILE A 117 20.66 5.94 5.99
C ILE A 117 19.17 6.24 6.16
N ASN A 118 18.74 6.70 7.34
CA ASN A 118 17.35 7.05 7.61
C ASN A 118 16.84 8.11 6.62
N ARG A 119 17.65 9.11 6.28
CA ARG A 119 17.29 10.15 5.29
C ARG A 119 17.23 9.62 3.86
N ILE A 120 18.22 8.83 3.44
CA ILE A 120 18.26 8.26 2.08
C ILE A 120 17.06 7.33 1.86
N LEU A 121 16.81 6.42 2.81
CA LEU A 121 15.66 5.54 2.76
C LEU A 121 14.33 6.31 2.87
N GLY A 122 14.31 7.43 3.60
CA GLY A 122 13.16 8.34 3.65
C GLY A 122 12.83 8.92 2.29
N ILE A 123 13.82 9.43 1.55
CA ILE A 123 13.65 9.88 0.16
C ILE A 123 13.13 8.73 -0.71
N ALA A 124 13.74 7.55 -0.61
CA ALA A 124 13.34 6.41 -1.42
C ALA A 124 11.87 6.00 -1.19
N VAL A 125 11.43 5.96 0.07
CA VAL A 125 10.03 5.63 0.40
C VAL A 125 9.05 6.68 -0.10
N ILE A 126 9.32 7.97 0.14
CA ILE A 126 8.44 9.04 -0.32
C ILE A 126 8.41 9.11 -1.85
N ALA A 127 9.54 8.85 -2.51
CA ALA A 127 9.61 8.76 -3.96
C ALA A 127 8.79 7.59 -4.51
N ALA A 128 8.91 6.40 -3.92
CA ALA A 128 8.11 5.24 -4.32
C ALA A 128 6.60 5.53 -4.20
N VAL A 129 6.19 6.20 -3.12
CA VAL A 129 4.78 6.58 -2.92
C VAL A 129 4.33 7.62 -3.94
N ALA A 130 5.14 8.65 -4.20
CA ALA A 130 4.82 9.65 -5.22
C ALA A 130 4.67 9.02 -6.61
N VAL A 131 5.52 8.05 -6.95
CA VAL A 131 5.41 7.28 -8.19
C VAL A 131 4.10 6.48 -8.22
N ILE A 132 3.78 5.73 -7.17
CA ILE A 132 2.53 4.95 -7.09
C ILE A 132 1.31 5.86 -7.22
N LEU A 133 1.28 6.99 -6.52
CA LEU A 133 0.19 7.96 -6.61
C LEU A 133 0.08 8.58 -8.01
N GLY A 134 1.21 8.87 -8.67
CA GLY A 134 1.23 9.34 -10.05
C GLY A 134 0.68 8.29 -11.02
N LEU A 135 1.07 7.03 -10.87
CA LEU A 135 0.54 5.92 -11.66
C LEU A 135 -0.97 5.73 -11.42
N LEU A 136 -1.44 5.85 -10.18
CA LEU A 136 -2.87 5.80 -9.85
C LEU A 136 -3.63 6.97 -10.50
N ALA A 137 -3.10 8.19 -10.45
CA ALA A 137 -3.72 9.34 -11.11
C ALA A 137 -3.82 9.11 -12.63
N PHE A 138 -2.77 8.61 -13.28
CA PHE A 138 -2.80 8.24 -14.68
C PHE A 138 -3.82 7.14 -15.00
N GLN A 139 -3.93 6.13 -14.13
CA GLN A 139 -4.93 5.06 -14.29
C GLN A 139 -6.36 5.60 -14.18
N ILE A 140 -6.63 6.50 -13.24
CA ILE A 140 -7.94 7.13 -13.08
C ILE A 140 -8.30 7.95 -14.34
N ILE A 141 -7.37 8.76 -14.85
CA ILE A 141 -7.58 9.54 -16.08
C ILE A 141 -7.87 8.61 -17.26
N TYR A 142 -7.12 7.51 -17.38
CA TYR A 142 -7.34 6.50 -18.40
C TYR A 142 -8.75 5.88 -18.31
N TRP A 143 -9.21 5.51 -17.12
CA TRP A 143 -10.56 4.99 -16.90
C TRP A 143 -11.67 5.98 -17.24
N VAL A 144 -11.46 7.28 -17.00
CA VAL A 144 -12.42 8.32 -17.42
C VAL A 144 -12.51 8.39 -18.95
N GLY A 145 -11.38 8.23 -19.64
CA GLY A 145 -11.31 8.16 -21.11
C GLY A 145 -11.71 9.47 -21.83
N GLY A 146 -12.01 9.34 -23.13
CA GLY A 146 -12.50 10.43 -23.97
C GLY A 146 -11.51 11.59 -24.18
N GLU A 147 -12.05 12.79 -24.37
CA GLU A 147 -11.26 14.02 -24.61
C GLU A 147 -10.31 14.35 -23.45
N SER A 148 -10.67 14.02 -22.21
CA SER A 148 -9.85 14.23 -21.02
C SER A 148 -8.55 13.43 -21.07
N ALA A 149 -8.62 12.14 -21.44
CA ALA A 149 -7.44 11.30 -21.58
C ALA A 149 -6.54 11.76 -22.73
N GLN A 150 -7.14 12.16 -23.85
CA GLN A 150 -6.41 12.67 -25.02
C GLN A 150 -5.69 13.99 -24.72
N SER A 151 -6.36 14.93 -24.04
CA SER A 151 -5.79 16.22 -23.64
C SER A 151 -4.60 16.06 -22.70
N VAL A 152 -4.68 15.12 -21.74
CA VAL A 152 -3.55 14.78 -20.86
C VAL A 152 -2.41 14.17 -21.66
N LEU A 153 -2.67 13.20 -22.53
CA LEU A 153 -1.63 12.60 -23.37
C LEU A 153 -0.91 13.67 -24.22
N ASP A 154 -1.67 14.55 -24.88
CA ASP A 154 -1.12 15.63 -25.70
C ASP A 154 -0.29 16.62 -24.87
N SER A 155 -0.67 16.87 -23.63
CA SER A 155 0.08 17.71 -22.69
C SER A 155 1.39 17.07 -22.18
N LEU A 156 1.52 15.74 -22.29
CA LEU A 156 2.70 14.98 -21.87
C LEU A 156 3.65 14.65 -23.02
N LYS A 157 3.19 14.68 -24.28
CA LYS A 157 3.97 14.32 -25.47
C LYS A 157 5.26 15.13 -25.58
N GLY A 158 6.40 14.44 -25.59
CA GLY A 158 7.73 15.07 -25.69
C GLY A 158 8.30 15.52 -24.35
N SER A 159 7.74 15.06 -23.23
CA SER A 159 8.31 15.25 -21.90
C SER A 159 9.72 14.65 -21.81
N VAL A 160 10.63 15.38 -21.19
CA VAL A 160 12.01 14.93 -20.92
C VAL A 160 12.01 13.71 -19.98
N PHE A 161 11.06 13.66 -19.06
CA PHE A 161 10.88 12.55 -18.12
C PHE A 161 10.07 11.39 -18.71
N ARG A 162 9.72 11.44 -20.01
CA ARG A 162 8.93 10.42 -20.71
C ARG A 162 7.60 10.10 -20.02
N LEU A 163 6.94 11.14 -19.50
CA LEU A 163 5.65 11.01 -18.83
C LEU A 163 4.55 10.48 -19.78
N ASP A 164 4.66 10.79 -21.06
CA ASP A 164 3.84 10.21 -22.13
C ASP A 164 3.95 8.68 -22.18
N TRP A 165 5.18 8.16 -22.18
CA TRP A 165 5.42 6.72 -22.17
C TRP A 165 4.93 6.04 -20.90
N ILE A 166 5.14 6.67 -19.73
CA ILE A 166 4.65 6.15 -18.45
C ILE A 166 3.11 6.12 -18.43
N TYR A 167 2.47 7.16 -18.96
CA TYR A 167 1.00 7.21 -19.06
C TYR A 167 0.47 6.09 -19.95
N GLU A 168 1.07 5.87 -21.13
CA GLU A 168 0.68 4.83 -22.09
C GLU A 168 1.01 3.40 -21.63
N ASN A 169 2.10 3.22 -20.88
CA ASN A 169 2.58 1.91 -20.44
C ASN A 169 2.42 1.73 -18.93
N ASN A 170 1.38 2.34 -18.37
CA ASN A 170 1.13 2.30 -16.94
C ASN A 170 0.97 0.84 -16.46
N PRO A 171 1.82 0.34 -15.56
CA PRO A 171 1.76 -1.05 -15.11
C PRO A 171 0.46 -1.37 -14.36
N LEU A 172 -0.27 -0.35 -13.87
CA LEU A 172 -1.56 -0.56 -13.23
C LEU A 172 -2.69 -0.89 -14.22
N ARG A 173 -2.46 -0.79 -15.53
CA ARG A 173 -3.43 -1.21 -16.55
C ARG A 173 -3.71 -2.71 -16.58
N SER A 174 -2.84 -3.53 -15.98
CA SER A 174 -3.07 -4.97 -15.88
C SER A 174 -4.07 -5.36 -14.78
N PHE A 175 -4.51 -4.40 -13.95
CA PHE A 175 -5.61 -4.67 -13.04
C PHE A 175 -6.90 -4.89 -13.86
N PRO A 176 -7.69 -5.95 -13.56
CA PRO A 176 -8.90 -6.23 -14.30
C PRO A 176 -9.80 -5.00 -14.32
N ASP A 177 -10.33 -4.63 -15.48
CA ASP A 177 -11.27 -3.51 -15.61
C ASP A 177 -12.57 -3.87 -14.88
N ILE A 178 -12.64 -3.56 -13.59
CA ILE A 178 -13.83 -3.78 -12.75
C ILE A 178 -15.02 -2.93 -13.27
N PHE A 179 -14.73 -1.90 -14.07
CA PHE A 179 -15.72 -1.02 -14.69
C PHE A 179 -16.04 -1.34 -16.16
N ALA A 180 -15.43 -2.38 -16.75
CA ALA A 180 -15.74 -2.83 -18.12
C ALA A 180 -16.65 -4.06 -18.16
N GLN A 181 -17.57 -4.18 -17.20
CA GLN A 181 -18.75 -5.06 -17.28
C GLN A 181 -20.01 -4.22 -17.50
#